data_AF-A0A1G9CWJ6-F1
#
_entry.id   AF-A0A1G9CWJ6-F1
#
_cell.length_a   1.000
_cell.length_b   1.000
_cell.length_c   1.000
_cell.angle_alpha   90.00
_cell.angle_beta   90.00
_cell.angle_gamma   90.00
#
_symmetry.space_group_name_H-M   'P 1'
#
loop_
_entity.id
_entity.type
_entity.pdbx_description
1 polymer ?
#
loop_
_entity_poly.entity_id
_entity_poly.type
_entity_poly.pdbx_seq_one_letter_code
_entity_poly.pdbx_strand_id
1 'polypeptide(L)'
;MGPTMQITGRNDGMNEKGLVIGYNFTHTKKSFDGFMCSMIARLVLETCADVHEAIALLKDIPHRHSFSYVVQDSNGVSYVIEASPRNVAVRQSNVCTNYFHMLYEENRYRQEETRQREENIINKQQHTTSSYEAFKIMNSLDEDIASTKYDASAGTIHTSVYIPKTLKTLFVIGLDRKPVIFDFKKWLQGENINITKIKGELDFDKPFVNME
;
A
#
# COMPACT_ATOMS: atom_id res chain seq x y z
N MET A 1 -8.43 4.06 9.24
CA MET A 1 -7.29 3.46 9.95
C MET A 1 -6.13 3.21 8.99
N GLY A 2 -4.89 3.18 9.50
CA GLY A 2 -3.67 2.92 8.72
C GLY A 2 -2.43 3.45 9.45
N PRO A 3 -1.23 2.94 9.14
CA PRO A 3 0.02 3.43 9.72
C PRO A 3 0.26 4.90 9.32
N THR A 4 0.70 5.70 10.29
CA THR A 4 1.06 7.10 10.09
C THR A 4 2.44 7.23 9.42
N MET A 5 2.56 8.18 8.50
CA MET A 5 3.85 8.66 7.98
C MET A 5 3.86 10.18 7.98
N GLN A 6 5.01 10.79 8.32
CA GLN A 6 5.19 12.25 8.30
C GLN A 6 4.09 13.00 9.07
N ILE A 7 3.85 12.59 10.32
CA ILE A 7 2.89 13.18 11.27
C ILE A 7 1.42 12.92 10.90
N THR A 8 0.96 13.42 9.76
CA THR A 8 -0.47 13.40 9.38
C THR A 8 -0.77 12.50 8.18
N GLY A 9 0.24 12.09 7.43
CA GLY A 9 0.11 11.21 6.26
C GLY A 9 -0.19 9.75 6.62
N ARG A 10 -0.59 8.98 5.61
CA ARG A 10 -0.88 7.54 5.70
C ARG A 10 -0.12 6.81 4.61
N ASN A 11 0.50 5.65 4.91
CA ASN A 11 1.15 4.82 3.89
C ASN A 11 0.15 4.01 3.08
N ASP A 12 -0.85 3.52 3.79
CA ASP A 12 -1.98 2.78 3.30
C ASP A 12 -3.11 2.93 4.35
N GLY A 13 -4.28 2.39 4.07
CA GLY A 13 -5.35 2.39 5.05
C GLY A 13 -6.69 1.95 4.51
N MET A 14 -7.66 1.90 5.43
CA MET A 14 -9.07 1.65 5.17
C MET A 14 -9.92 2.62 5.99
N ASN A 15 -10.96 3.22 5.41
CA ASN A 15 -11.88 4.09 6.14
C ASN A 15 -13.16 3.36 6.59
N GLU A 16 -14.04 4.06 7.31
CA GLU A 16 -15.26 3.48 7.89
C GLU A 16 -16.28 3.01 6.84
N LYS A 17 -16.16 3.47 5.58
CA LYS A 17 -16.98 3.04 4.45
C LYS A 17 -16.42 1.79 3.77
N GLY A 18 -15.24 1.34 4.18
CA GLY A 18 -14.55 0.20 3.59
C GLY A 18 -13.74 0.54 2.34
N LEU A 19 -13.54 1.84 2.04
CA LEU A 19 -12.59 2.26 1.01
C LEU A 19 -11.16 2.04 1.52
N VAL A 20 -10.37 1.34 0.72
CA VAL A 20 -8.97 1.01 0.96
C VAL A 20 -8.10 1.76 -0.05
N ILE A 21 -6.96 2.25 0.40
CA ILE A 21 -5.91 2.78 -0.45
C ILE A 21 -4.53 2.28 0.00
N GLY A 22 -3.67 1.99 -0.96
CA GLY A 22 -2.21 1.89 -0.78
C GLY A 22 -1.52 2.56 -1.95
N TYR A 23 -0.20 2.80 -1.86
CA TYR A 23 0.54 3.34 -2.99
C TYR A 23 1.94 2.77 -3.13
N ASN A 24 2.42 2.76 -4.36
CA ASN A 24 3.77 2.36 -4.73
C ASN A 24 4.51 3.53 -5.37
N PHE A 25 5.73 3.78 -4.92
CA PHE A 25 6.60 4.74 -5.57
C PHE A 25 7.15 4.14 -6.87
N THR A 26 6.90 4.78 -8.01
CA THR A 26 7.45 4.30 -9.28
C THR A 26 8.82 4.95 -9.51
N HIS A 27 8.81 6.27 -9.66
CA HIS A 27 9.97 7.09 -9.94
C HIS A 27 9.54 8.55 -9.92
N THR A 28 10.47 9.50 -10.02
CA THR A 28 10.10 10.86 -10.41
C THR A 28 11.19 11.41 -11.31
N LYS A 29 10.91 11.56 -12.60
CA LYS A 29 11.82 12.24 -13.52
C LYS A 29 12.01 13.70 -13.13
N LYS A 30 10.90 14.40 -12.87
CA LYS A 30 10.85 15.80 -12.41
C LYS A 30 9.61 16.02 -11.56
N SER A 31 9.79 16.59 -10.37
CA SER A 31 8.70 17.00 -9.48
C SER A 31 8.09 18.33 -9.88
N PHE A 32 6.84 18.56 -9.49
CA PHE A 32 6.18 19.87 -9.53
C PHE A 32 5.59 20.21 -8.16
N ASP A 33 5.03 21.41 -8.03
CA ASP A 33 4.25 21.76 -6.85
C ASP A 33 2.99 20.88 -6.78
N GLY A 34 2.69 20.39 -5.58
CA GLY A 34 1.64 19.41 -5.36
C GLY A 34 1.78 18.73 -4.01
N PHE A 35 0.85 17.82 -3.74
CA PHE A 35 0.79 17.10 -2.48
C PHE A 35 1.70 15.86 -2.49
N MET A 36 2.20 15.52 -1.29
CA MET A 36 2.89 14.26 -1.05
C MET A 36 1.90 13.10 -1.09
N CYS A 37 2.31 11.94 -1.59
CA CYS A 37 1.46 10.75 -1.70
C CYS A 37 0.84 10.33 -0.36
N SER A 38 1.58 10.46 0.74
CA SER A 38 1.11 10.17 2.09
C SER A 38 -0.04 11.08 2.53
N MET A 39 -0.02 12.36 2.11
CA MET A 39 -1.11 13.31 2.34
C MET A 39 -2.30 13.03 1.42
N ILE A 40 -2.03 12.69 0.15
CA ILE A 40 -3.09 12.31 -0.80
C ILE A 40 -3.84 11.08 -0.29
N ALA A 41 -3.14 10.05 0.19
CA ALA A 41 -3.75 8.88 0.80
C ALA A 41 -4.59 9.24 2.03
N ARG A 42 -4.12 10.19 2.86
CA ARG A 42 -4.90 10.72 3.98
C ARG A 42 -6.19 11.39 3.49
N LEU A 43 -6.12 12.25 2.46
CA LEU A 43 -7.29 12.93 1.91
C LEU A 43 -8.31 11.94 1.36
N VAL A 44 -7.87 10.97 0.54
CA VAL A 44 -8.75 9.92 0.01
C VAL A 44 -9.49 9.20 1.14
N LEU A 45 -8.78 8.79 2.20
CA LEU A 45 -9.40 8.07 3.31
C LEU A 45 -10.41 8.91 4.11
N GLU A 46 -10.22 10.22 4.17
CA GLU A 46 -11.06 11.14 4.95
C GLU A 46 -12.23 11.73 4.15
N THR A 47 -12.11 11.83 2.83
CA THR A 47 -13.09 12.56 1.99
C THR A 47 -13.82 11.69 0.98
N CYS A 48 -13.41 10.44 0.75
CA CYS A 48 -14.02 9.56 -0.25
C CYS A 48 -14.70 8.35 0.41
N ALA A 49 -15.88 7.97 -0.07
CA ALA A 49 -16.64 6.82 0.39
C ALA A 49 -16.36 5.55 -0.43
N ASP A 50 -16.02 5.70 -1.72
CA ASP A 50 -15.86 4.59 -2.65
C ASP A 50 -14.72 4.82 -3.67
N VAL A 51 -14.49 3.82 -4.53
CA VAL A 51 -13.43 3.87 -5.55
C VAL A 51 -13.64 4.96 -6.59
N HIS A 52 -14.88 5.33 -6.91
CA HIS A 52 -15.18 6.34 -7.92
C HIS A 52 -14.85 7.74 -7.42
N GLU A 53 -15.21 8.05 -6.17
CA GLU A 53 -14.82 9.29 -5.52
C GLU A 53 -13.29 9.39 -5.37
N ALA A 54 -12.62 8.30 -4.99
CA ALA A 54 -11.17 8.26 -4.90
C ALA A 54 -10.50 8.54 -6.27
N ILE A 55 -10.99 7.91 -7.34
CA ILE A 55 -10.50 8.15 -8.71
C ILE A 55 -10.72 9.62 -9.11
N ALA A 56 -11.89 10.19 -8.81
CA ALA A 56 -12.18 11.58 -9.12
C ALA A 56 -11.22 12.54 -8.41
N LEU A 57 -10.99 12.35 -7.10
CA LEU A 57 -10.03 13.14 -6.34
C LEU A 57 -8.62 13.01 -6.90
N LEU A 58 -8.17 11.78 -7.20
CA LEU A 58 -6.82 11.53 -7.71
C LEU A 58 -6.58 12.13 -9.11
N LYS A 59 -7.63 12.33 -9.91
CA LYS A 59 -7.52 13.03 -11.20
C LYS A 59 -7.39 14.54 -11.07
N ASP A 60 -7.95 15.11 -10.01
CA ASP A 60 -8.04 16.56 -9.80
C ASP A 60 -6.87 17.11 -8.94
N ILE A 61 -6.45 16.34 -7.94
CA ILE A 61 -5.43 16.78 -6.97
C ILE A 61 -4.03 16.91 -7.61
N PRO A 62 -3.28 17.99 -7.36
CA PRO A 62 -1.93 18.13 -7.90
C PRO A 62 -0.95 17.16 -7.23
N HIS A 63 -0.29 16.32 -8.04
CA HIS A 63 0.70 15.34 -7.58
C HIS A 63 2.11 15.91 -7.62
N ARG A 64 2.84 15.86 -6.50
CA ARG A 64 4.25 16.30 -6.45
C ARG A 64 5.21 15.33 -7.15
N HIS A 65 4.92 14.04 -7.06
CA HIS A 65 5.78 12.92 -7.45
C HIS A 65 4.95 11.83 -8.15
N SER A 66 5.61 10.92 -8.86
CA SER A 66 4.91 9.84 -9.58
C SER A 66 4.72 8.60 -8.70
N PHE A 67 3.45 8.23 -8.49
CA PHE A 67 3.00 7.12 -7.64
C PHE A 67 1.87 6.35 -8.31
N SER A 68 1.82 5.04 -8.07
CA SER A 68 0.64 4.23 -8.36
C SER A 68 -0.20 4.16 -7.09
N TYR A 69 -1.44 4.61 -7.13
CA TYR A 69 -2.41 4.44 -6.05
C TYR A 69 -3.31 3.23 -6.35
N VAL A 70 -3.38 2.28 -5.43
CA VAL A 70 -4.26 1.12 -5.53
C VAL A 70 -5.44 1.37 -4.63
N VAL A 71 -6.65 1.34 -5.18
CA VAL A 71 -7.89 1.53 -4.42
C VAL A 71 -8.84 0.35 -4.61
N GLN A 72 -9.57 0.02 -3.55
CA GLN A 72 -10.61 -1.00 -3.54
C GLN A 72 -11.65 -0.62 -2.49
N ASP A 73 -12.93 -0.92 -2.72
CA ASP A 73 -13.99 -0.77 -1.72
C ASP A 73 -14.67 -2.10 -1.40
N SER A 74 -15.81 -2.06 -0.71
CA SER A 74 -16.58 -3.25 -0.33
C SER A 74 -17.16 -4.06 -1.52
N ASN A 75 -17.20 -3.49 -2.72
CA ASN A 75 -17.60 -4.19 -3.94
C ASN A 75 -16.52 -5.16 -4.43
N GLY A 76 -15.26 -4.97 -3.99
CA GLY A 76 -14.14 -5.87 -4.28
C GLY A 76 -13.47 -5.66 -5.64
N VAL A 77 -13.93 -4.67 -6.43
CA VAL A 77 -13.25 -4.28 -7.67
C VAL A 77 -12.11 -3.31 -7.33
N SER A 78 -10.91 -3.63 -7.81
CA SER A 78 -9.72 -2.82 -7.57
C SER A 78 -9.32 -2.02 -8.81
N TYR A 79 -8.86 -0.79 -8.57
CA TYR A 79 -8.30 0.08 -9.59
C TYR A 79 -6.89 0.51 -9.20
N VAL A 80 -6.02 0.61 -10.20
CA VAL A 80 -4.70 1.24 -10.09
C VAL A 80 -4.73 2.56 -10.83
N ILE A 81 -4.45 3.63 -10.10
CA ILE A 81 -4.35 4.99 -10.62
C ILE A 81 -2.86 5.34 -10.69
N GLU A 82 -2.32 5.37 -11.89
CA GLU A 82 -0.96 5.81 -12.16
C GLU A 82 -0.99 7.33 -12.29
N ALA A 83 -0.40 8.02 -11.32
CA ALA A 83 -0.41 9.46 -11.27
C ALA A 83 1.01 9.99 -11.27
N SER A 84 1.27 10.93 -12.17
CA SER A 84 2.48 11.73 -12.22
C SER A 84 2.11 13.21 -12.03
N PRO A 85 3.10 14.09 -11.85
CA PRO A 85 2.87 15.52 -11.85
C PRO A 85 2.28 16.09 -13.17
N ARG A 86 2.16 15.27 -14.22
CA ARG A 86 1.75 15.68 -15.57
C ARG A 86 0.47 15.01 -16.04
N ASN A 87 0.24 13.78 -15.62
CA ASN A 87 -0.85 12.96 -16.16
C ASN A 87 -1.34 11.95 -15.13
N VAL A 88 -2.59 11.54 -15.27
CA VAL A 88 -3.24 10.54 -14.43
C VAL A 88 -3.95 9.54 -15.32
N ALA A 89 -3.56 8.26 -15.20
CA ALA A 89 -4.18 7.16 -15.92
C ALA A 89 -4.81 6.17 -14.93
N VAL A 90 -5.92 5.55 -15.32
CA VAL A 90 -6.65 4.60 -14.48
C VAL A 90 -6.75 3.28 -15.23
N ARG A 91 -6.44 2.18 -14.54
CA ARG A 91 -6.62 0.82 -15.05
C ARG A 91 -7.25 -0.06 -13.98
N GLN A 92 -8.17 -0.94 -14.39
CA GLN A 92 -8.69 -1.96 -13.49
C GLN A 92 -7.63 -3.06 -13.35
N SER A 93 -7.19 -3.32 -12.12
CA SER A 93 -6.18 -4.34 -11.79
C SER A 93 -6.16 -4.61 -10.30
N ASN A 94 -5.87 -5.85 -9.93
CA ASN A 94 -5.69 -6.28 -8.56
C ASN A 94 -4.21 -6.45 -8.15
N VAL A 95 -3.27 -6.20 -9.08
CA VAL A 95 -1.82 -6.21 -8.84
C VAL A 95 -1.20 -4.86 -9.21
N CYS A 96 -0.27 -4.41 -8.38
CA CYS A 96 0.54 -3.23 -8.62
C CYS A 96 1.90 -3.36 -7.92
N THR A 97 2.97 -3.06 -8.63
CA THR A 97 4.31 -2.90 -8.10
C THR A 97 4.84 -1.49 -8.42
N ASN A 98 6.15 -1.26 -8.30
CA ASN A 98 6.82 0.03 -8.54
C ASN A 98 7.01 0.31 -10.05
N TYR A 99 5.97 0.08 -10.85
CA TYR A 99 5.97 0.19 -12.31
C TYR A 99 4.64 0.74 -12.85
N PHE A 100 4.72 1.64 -13.82
CA PHE A 100 3.58 2.16 -14.58
C PHE A 100 3.37 1.38 -15.87
N HIS A 101 2.14 0.94 -16.11
CA HIS A 101 1.70 0.23 -17.33
C HIS A 101 1.11 1.17 -18.38
N MET A 102 0.61 2.34 -17.97
CA MET A 102 -0.03 3.32 -18.85
C MET A 102 0.87 4.53 -19.09
N LEU A 103 1.51 5.05 -18.03
CA LEU A 103 2.41 6.21 -18.09
C LEU A 103 3.88 5.78 -18.20
N TYR A 104 4.20 4.98 -19.22
CA TYR A 104 5.50 4.31 -19.38
C TYR A 104 6.68 5.29 -19.41
N GLU A 105 6.45 6.51 -19.85
CA GLU A 105 7.44 7.58 -19.91
C GLU A 105 7.93 8.03 -18.53
N GLU A 106 7.25 7.71 -17.44
CA GLU A 106 7.70 8.08 -16.09
C GLU A 106 8.63 7.03 -15.46
N ASN A 107 8.61 5.80 -15.99
CA ASN A 107 9.34 4.67 -15.42
C ASN A 107 10.86 4.88 -15.43
N ARG A 108 11.54 4.20 -14.50
CA ARG A 108 13.00 4.08 -14.47
C ARG A 108 13.49 3.21 -15.61
N TYR A 109 14.78 3.28 -15.92
CA TYR A 109 15.41 2.36 -16.85
C TYR A 109 15.44 0.92 -16.31
N ARG A 110 15.87 0.73 -15.05
CA ARG A 110 15.97 -0.59 -14.40
C ARG A 110 14.62 -0.99 -13.81
N GLN A 111 14.04 -2.09 -14.28
CA GLN A 111 12.67 -2.52 -13.95
C GLN A 111 12.53 -4.02 -13.67
N GLU A 112 13.62 -4.79 -13.82
CA GLU A 112 13.57 -6.25 -13.79
C GLU A 112 13.02 -6.77 -12.46
N GLU A 113 13.48 -6.23 -11.33
CA GLU A 113 13.04 -6.67 -10.01
C GLU A 113 11.55 -6.40 -9.75
N THR A 114 11.03 -5.24 -10.17
CA THR A 114 9.61 -4.92 -9.96
C THR A 114 8.69 -5.71 -10.89
N ARG A 115 9.19 -6.08 -12.08
CA ARG A 115 8.47 -6.93 -13.04
C ARG A 115 8.46 -8.39 -12.59
N GLN A 116 9.59 -8.91 -12.13
CA GLN A 116 9.65 -10.25 -11.54
C GLN A 116 8.72 -10.38 -10.32
N ARG A 117 8.72 -9.37 -9.43
CA ARG A 117 7.80 -9.33 -8.28
C ARG A 117 6.33 -9.34 -8.75
N GLU A 118 5.99 -8.58 -9.78
CA GLU A 118 4.63 -8.54 -10.33
C GLU A 118 4.21 -9.91 -10.89
N GLU A 119 5.07 -10.57 -11.66
CA GLU A 119 4.84 -11.92 -12.19
C GLU A 119 4.64 -12.95 -11.07
N ASN A 120 5.48 -12.91 -10.03
CA ASN A 120 5.36 -13.80 -8.89
C ASN A 120 4.00 -13.63 -8.17
N ILE A 121 3.58 -12.38 -7.95
CA ILE A 121 2.25 -12.08 -7.37
C ILE A 121 1.15 -12.64 -8.27
N ILE A 122 1.23 -12.41 -9.59
CA ILE A 122 0.22 -12.85 -10.56
C ILE A 122 0.10 -14.38 -10.59
N ASN A 123 1.21 -15.10 -10.53
CA ASN A 123 1.21 -16.55 -10.54
C ASN A 123 0.65 -17.13 -9.23
N LYS A 124 1.10 -16.61 -8.08
CA LYS A 124 0.70 -17.11 -6.76
C LYS A 124 -0.77 -16.80 -6.42
N GLN A 125 -1.32 -15.68 -6.90
CA GLN A 125 -2.73 -15.34 -6.65
C GLN A 125 -3.72 -16.35 -7.26
N GLN A 126 -3.34 -17.06 -8.34
CA GLN A 126 -4.23 -18.03 -9.00
C GLN A 126 -4.67 -19.19 -8.08
N HIS A 127 -3.86 -19.46 -7.04
CA HIS A 127 -4.11 -20.52 -6.07
C HIS A 127 -4.49 -19.98 -4.68
N THR A 128 -4.65 -18.66 -4.55
CA THR A 128 -4.93 -18.00 -3.28
C THR A 128 -6.43 -17.94 -3.02
N THR A 129 -6.88 -18.59 -1.94
CA THR A 129 -8.31 -18.75 -1.63
C THR A 129 -8.80 -17.85 -0.49
N SER A 130 -7.90 -17.19 0.23
CA SER A 130 -8.26 -16.33 1.36
C SER A 130 -7.30 -15.15 1.54
N SER A 131 -7.76 -14.12 2.25
CA SER A 131 -6.94 -12.97 2.63
C SER A 131 -5.74 -13.35 3.51
N TYR A 132 -5.85 -14.44 4.29
CA TYR A 132 -4.73 -14.92 5.11
C TYR A 132 -3.67 -15.67 4.30
N GLU A 133 -4.08 -16.44 3.28
CA GLU A 133 -3.14 -17.03 2.33
C GLU A 133 -2.42 -15.94 1.52
N ALA A 134 -3.16 -14.92 1.05
CA ALA A 134 -2.57 -13.75 0.39
C ALA A 134 -1.54 -13.05 1.31
N PHE A 135 -1.90 -12.84 2.58
CA PHE A 135 -0.99 -12.29 3.58
C PHE A 135 0.32 -13.09 3.68
N LYS A 136 0.23 -14.42 3.82
CA LYS A 136 1.41 -15.28 3.96
C LYS A 136 2.31 -15.17 2.73
N ILE A 137 1.75 -15.22 1.53
CA ILE A 137 2.49 -15.09 0.28
C ILE A 137 3.23 -13.74 0.22
N MET A 138 2.55 -12.64 0.59
CA MET A 138 3.14 -11.30 0.54
C MET A 138 4.16 -11.02 1.64
N ASN A 139 4.11 -11.74 2.76
CA ASN A 139 4.99 -11.55 3.92
C ASN A 139 6.17 -12.54 3.99
N SER A 140 6.18 -13.57 3.16
CA SER A 140 7.17 -14.63 3.25
C SER A 140 8.45 -14.33 2.48
N LEU A 141 9.59 -14.77 3.03
CA LEU A 141 10.89 -14.72 2.37
C LEU A 141 11.01 -15.70 1.19
N ASP A 142 10.24 -16.78 1.19
CA ASP A 142 10.37 -17.87 0.22
C ASP A 142 9.57 -17.63 -1.08
N GLU A 143 8.92 -16.47 -1.17
CA GLU A 143 7.92 -16.17 -2.21
C GLU A 143 8.43 -15.17 -3.25
N ASP A 144 9.67 -14.69 -3.11
CA ASP A 144 10.30 -13.71 -4.01
C ASP A 144 9.44 -12.45 -4.23
N ILE A 145 8.70 -12.05 -3.20
CA ILE A 145 7.85 -10.84 -3.17
C ILE A 145 8.39 -9.86 -2.13
N ALA A 146 8.53 -10.31 -0.89
CA ALA A 146 9.17 -9.55 0.17
C ALA A 146 10.69 -9.42 -0.11
N SER A 147 11.30 -8.37 0.42
CA SER A 147 12.73 -8.08 0.22
C SER A 147 13.41 -7.76 1.54
N THR A 148 14.64 -8.21 1.72
CA THR A 148 15.51 -7.88 2.87
C THR A 148 16.64 -6.92 2.49
N LYS A 149 16.57 -6.28 1.31
CA LYS A 149 17.59 -5.33 0.82
C LYS A 149 17.51 -3.97 1.53
N TYR A 150 17.62 -3.96 2.85
CA TYR A 150 17.53 -2.75 3.69
C TYR A 150 18.65 -1.75 3.39
N ASP A 151 19.86 -2.22 3.09
CA ASP A 151 20.98 -1.37 2.66
C ASP A 151 20.68 -0.55 1.39
N ALA A 152 19.82 -1.06 0.52
CA ALA A 152 19.39 -0.39 -0.70
C ALA A 152 18.09 0.42 -0.51
N SER A 153 17.61 0.59 0.74
CA SER A 153 16.30 1.18 1.06
C SER A 153 15.13 0.49 0.35
N ALA A 154 15.26 -0.82 0.11
CA ALA A 154 14.30 -1.64 -0.64
C ALA A 154 13.81 -2.85 0.16
N GLY A 155 14.01 -2.84 1.48
CA GLY A 155 13.53 -3.90 2.37
C GLY A 155 12.08 -3.70 2.81
N THR A 156 11.35 -4.81 2.96
CA THR A 156 9.97 -4.84 3.41
C THR A 156 9.91 -4.70 4.92
N ILE A 157 9.39 -3.57 5.40
CA ILE A 157 9.31 -3.25 6.84
C ILE A 157 8.05 -3.85 7.48
N HIS A 158 6.94 -3.81 6.77
CA HIS A 158 5.63 -4.28 7.27
C HIS A 158 4.79 -4.84 6.14
N THR A 159 3.80 -5.64 6.51
CA THR A 159 2.74 -6.11 5.60
C THR A 159 1.39 -5.82 6.24
N SER A 160 0.51 -5.19 5.46
CA SER A 160 -0.85 -4.86 5.84
C SER A 160 -1.83 -5.58 4.90
N VAL A 161 -2.96 -6.03 5.43
CA VAL A 161 -4.10 -6.50 4.63
C VAL A 161 -5.35 -5.85 5.16
N TYR A 162 -6.12 -5.24 4.27
CA TYR A 162 -7.40 -4.63 4.57
C TYR A 162 -8.52 -5.49 3.99
N ILE A 163 -9.57 -5.76 4.76
CA ILE A 163 -10.71 -6.60 4.36
C ILE A 163 -11.98 -5.72 4.37
N PRO A 164 -12.27 -4.98 3.29
CA PRO A 164 -13.38 -4.03 3.19
C PRO A 164 -14.71 -4.53 3.73
N LYS A 165 -15.13 -5.73 3.30
CA LYS A 165 -16.44 -6.31 3.64
C LYS A 165 -16.66 -6.52 5.13
N THR A 166 -15.58 -6.73 5.89
CA THR A 166 -15.67 -7.02 7.33
C THR A 166 -15.08 -5.91 8.19
N LEU A 167 -14.47 -4.89 7.56
CA LEU A 167 -13.66 -3.86 8.21
C LEU A 167 -12.65 -4.48 9.20
N LYS A 168 -11.91 -5.48 8.73
CA LYS A 168 -10.80 -6.09 9.47
C LYS A 168 -9.48 -5.77 8.79
N THR A 169 -8.45 -5.67 9.61
CA THR A 169 -7.08 -5.42 9.14
C THR A 169 -6.14 -6.42 9.77
N LEU A 170 -5.22 -6.98 8.97
CA LEU A 170 -4.08 -7.74 9.44
C LEU A 170 -2.86 -6.84 9.30
N PHE A 171 -2.03 -6.75 10.35
CA PHE A 171 -0.83 -5.93 10.31
C PHE A 171 0.33 -6.62 11.02
N VAL A 172 1.51 -6.61 10.41
CA VAL A 172 2.73 -7.14 10.98
C VAL A 172 3.91 -6.23 10.65
N ILE A 173 4.88 -6.16 11.56
CA ILE A 173 6.20 -5.57 11.31
C ILE A 173 7.20 -6.73 11.23
N GLY A 174 8.04 -6.73 10.19
CA GLY A 174 8.92 -7.84 9.84
C GLY A 174 8.27 -8.90 8.95
N LEU A 175 9.07 -9.90 8.59
CA LEU A 175 8.75 -10.97 7.63
C LEU A 175 8.55 -12.32 8.33
N ASP A 176 7.88 -13.25 7.66
CA ASP A 176 7.57 -14.62 8.13
C ASP A 176 6.93 -14.68 9.54
N ARG A 177 5.98 -13.78 9.79
CA ARG A 177 5.34 -13.65 11.11
C ARG A 177 3.83 -13.60 11.02
N LYS A 178 3.17 -14.06 12.10
CA LYS A 178 1.72 -13.94 12.22
C LYS A 178 1.34 -12.46 12.43
N PRO A 179 0.27 -11.98 11.76
CA PRO A 179 -0.17 -10.62 11.91
C PRO A 179 -1.02 -10.45 13.15
N VAL A 180 -1.08 -9.22 13.64
CA VAL A 180 -2.10 -8.78 14.59
C VAL A 180 -3.36 -8.46 13.80
N ILE A 181 -4.50 -8.99 14.24
CA ILE A 181 -5.81 -8.73 13.64
C ILE A 181 -6.50 -7.61 14.40
N PHE A 182 -6.86 -6.56 13.68
CA PHE A 182 -7.65 -5.43 14.18
C PHE A 182 -9.06 -5.50 13.60
N ASP A 183 -10.05 -5.52 14.49
CA ASP A 183 -11.46 -5.43 14.11
C ASP A 183 -11.87 -3.94 14.16
N PHE A 184 -11.75 -3.26 13.02
CA PHE A 184 -12.06 -1.84 12.91
C PHE A 184 -13.55 -1.59 13.07
N LYS A 185 -14.40 -2.53 12.64
CA LYS A 185 -15.85 -2.46 12.86
C LYS A 185 -16.20 -2.34 14.33
N LYS A 186 -15.64 -3.22 15.17
CA LYS A 186 -15.87 -3.21 16.62
C LYS A 186 -15.41 -1.91 17.26
N TRP A 187 -14.24 -1.41 16.85
CA TRP A 187 -13.74 -0.13 17.34
C TRP A 187 -14.63 1.05 16.96
N LEU A 188 -15.14 1.09 15.72
CA LEU A 188 -16.13 2.09 15.30
C LEU A 188 -17.44 2.01 16.09
N GLN A 189 -17.77 0.84 16.65
CA GLN A 189 -18.93 0.62 17.53
C GLN A 189 -18.65 0.98 19.00
N GLY A 190 -17.45 1.48 19.31
CA GLY A 190 -17.05 1.90 20.66
C GLY A 190 -16.41 0.80 21.51
N GLU A 191 -16.11 -0.38 20.95
CA GLU A 191 -15.32 -1.39 21.66
C GLU A 191 -13.85 -0.96 21.78
N ASN A 192 -13.27 -1.13 22.97
CA ASN A 192 -11.86 -0.84 23.20
C ASN A 192 -10.95 -1.83 22.47
N ILE A 193 -9.90 -1.32 21.85
CA ILE A 193 -8.77 -2.12 21.36
C ILE A 193 -7.72 -2.20 22.47
N ASN A 194 -7.48 -3.40 22.98
CA ASN A 194 -6.50 -3.63 24.06
C ASN A 194 -5.05 -3.82 23.56
N ILE A 195 -4.82 -3.66 22.26
CA ILE A 195 -3.49 -3.74 21.64
C ILE A 195 -2.88 -2.34 21.64
N THR A 196 -1.85 -2.14 22.46
CA THR A 196 -1.17 -0.85 22.60
C THR A 196 0.12 -0.76 21.78
N LYS A 197 0.74 -1.90 21.44
CA LYS A 197 1.99 -1.97 20.67
C LYS A 197 2.02 -3.20 19.78
N ILE A 198 2.60 -3.04 18.59
CA ILE A 198 2.98 -4.14 17.69
C ILE A 198 4.50 -4.06 17.57
N LYS A 199 5.18 -5.19 17.78
CA LYS A 199 6.64 -5.28 17.68
C LYS A 199 7.02 -6.21 16.54
N GLY A 200 8.06 -5.83 15.81
CA GLY A 200 8.67 -6.62 14.75
C GLY A 200 10.18 -6.61 14.86
N GLU A 201 10.82 -7.39 14.00
CA GLU A 201 12.26 -7.50 13.88
C GLU A 201 12.60 -7.43 12.39
N LEU A 202 13.64 -6.68 12.06
CA LEU A 202 14.18 -6.58 10.71
C LEU A 202 15.61 -7.12 10.76
N ASP A 203 15.97 -7.94 9.79
CA ASP A 203 17.34 -8.43 9.60
C ASP A 203 18.22 -7.31 9.03
N PHE A 204 18.54 -6.33 9.88
CA PHE A 204 19.35 -5.17 9.54
C PHE A 204 20.26 -4.82 10.71
N ASP A 205 21.57 -4.81 10.44
CA ASP A 205 22.64 -4.67 11.43
C ASP A 205 22.93 -3.21 11.81
N LYS A 206 22.44 -2.25 11.01
CA LYS A 206 22.64 -0.81 11.25
C LYS A 206 21.51 -0.23 12.12
N PRO A 207 21.84 0.67 13.05
CA PRO A 207 20.83 1.38 13.82
C PRO A 207 19.98 2.28 12.91
N PHE A 208 18.72 2.51 13.29
CA PHE A 208 17.91 3.55 12.65
C PHE A 208 18.49 4.93 12.96
N VAL A 209 18.35 5.85 12.00
CA VAL A 209 18.90 7.22 12.04
C VAL A 209 18.46 8.02 13.28
N ASN A 210 17.36 7.62 13.94
CA ASN A 210 16.79 8.30 15.10
C ASN A 210 16.90 7.49 16.41
N MET A 211 17.78 6.48 16.48
CA MET A 211 18.10 5.78 17.73
C MET A 211 19.31 6.45 18.40
N GLU A 212 19.07 7.61 19.00
CA GLU A 212 19.90 8.17 20.08
C GLU A 212 19.15 8.06 21.41
#